data_AF-A0A7C7QP54-F1
#
_entry.id   AF-A0A7C7QP54-F1
#
_cell.length_a   1.000
_cell.length_b   1.000
_cell.length_c   1.000
_cell.angle_alpha   90.00
_cell.angle_beta   90.00
_cell.angle_gamma   90.00
#
_symmetry.space_group_name_H-M   'P 1'
#
loop_
_entity.id
_entity.type
_entity.pdbx_description
1 polymer ?
#
loop_
_entity_poly.entity_id
_entity_poly.type
_entity_poly.pdbx_seq_one_letter_code
_entity_poly.pdbx_strand_id
1 'polypeptide(L)'
;MARGRVKWFSEDKGFGFIAQADGPDVFVHLSDIENGRLLRQDEAVEFEEVRTDKGLRAVRVRRLGVAGERETKTGKTSPSQGNVLISLTIIAFTVTIGSLLGGLIGDIEFLMWIGMAALATMILLFILTLVFVVRWSSNDQQAG
;
A
#
# COMPACT_ATOMS: atom_id res chain seq x y z
N MET A 1 -18.59 -10.58 -19.65
CA MET A 1 -18.20 -10.18 -18.29
C MET A 1 -17.74 -8.74 -18.35
N ALA A 2 -18.23 -7.93 -17.43
CA ALA A 2 -17.96 -6.49 -17.33
C ALA A 2 -17.01 -6.21 -16.18
N ARG A 3 -16.38 -5.03 -16.20
CA ARG A 3 -15.42 -4.60 -15.19
C ARG A 3 -15.78 -3.22 -14.68
N GLY A 4 -15.48 -2.97 -13.42
CA GLY A 4 -15.75 -1.70 -12.78
C GLY A 4 -14.95 -1.52 -11.50
N ARG A 5 -15.13 -0.37 -10.88
CA ARG A 5 -14.60 -0.05 -9.55
C ARG A 5 -15.72 0.06 -8.54
N VAL A 6 -15.51 -0.50 -7.36
CA VAL A 6 -16.48 -0.40 -6.26
C VAL A 6 -16.54 1.05 -5.80
N LYS A 7 -17.66 1.73 -6.04
CA LYS A 7 -17.86 3.13 -5.65
C LYS A 7 -17.98 3.24 -4.15
N TRP A 8 -18.76 2.33 -3.57
CA TRP A 8 -18.90 2.14 -2.14
C TRP A 8 -19.56 0.80 -1.86
N PHE A 9 -19.23 0.22 -0.71
CA PHE A 9 -19.81 -1.02 -0.23
C PHE A 9 -19.98 -0.92 1.28
N SER A 10 -21.18 -1.21 1.78
CA SER A 10 -21.46 -1.25 3.22
C SER A 10 -21.41 -2.69 3.69
N GLU A 11 -20.38 -3.01 4.47
CA GLU A 11 -20.19 -4.35 5.05
C GLU A 11 -21.32 -4.69 6.03
N ASP A 12 -21.78 -3.72 6.80
CA ASP A 12 -22.88 -3.88 7.78
C ASP A 12 -24.22 -4.20 7.11
N LYS A 13 -24.49 -3.54 5.97
CA LYS A 13 -25.75 -3.73 5.24
C LYS A 13 -25.68 -4.83 4.19
N GLY A 14 -24.49 -5.26 3.79
CA GLY A 14 -24.27 -6.29 2.78
C GLY A 14 -24.62 -5.88 1.35
N PHE A 15 -24.62 -4.59 1.02
CA PHE A 15 -24.87 -4.10 -0.34
C PHE A 15 -24.02 -2.89 -0.69
N GLY A 16 -23.88 -2.62 -2.00
CA GLY A 16 -23.13 -1.49 -2.51
C GLY A 16 -23.38 -1.22 -3.98
N PHE A 17 -22.56 -0.34 -4.55
CA PHE A 17 -22.61 0.02 -5.96
C PHE A 17 -21.22 -0.02 -6.58
N ILE A 18 -21.20 -0.48 -7.83
CA ILE A 18 -20.00 -0.56 -8.66
C ILE A 18 -20.14 0.43 -9.80
N ALA A 19 -19.21 1.36 -9.90
CA ALA A 19 -19.10 2.29 -11.01
C ALA A 19 -18.40 1.59 -12.18
N GLN A 20 -19.01 1.65 -13.36
CA GLN A 20 -18.44 1.14 -14.59
C GLN A 20 -17.72 2.25 -15.35
N ALA A 21 -16.77 1.88 -16.21
CA ALA A 21 -16.10 2.85 -17.07
C ALA A 21 -17.06 3.42 -18.12
N ASP A 22 -17.95 2.58 -18.65
CA ASP A 22 -18.75 2.88 -19.85
C ASP A 22 -20.27 2.82 -19.60
N GLY A 23 -20.73 2.97 -18.35
CA GLY A 23 -22.14 2.70 -18.04
C GLY A 23 -22.68 3.24 -16.71
N PRO A 24 -23.96 2.97 -16.42
CA PRO A 24 -24.61 3.34 -15.16
C PRO A 24 -24.02 2.58 -13.97
N ASP A 25 -24.21 3.13 -12.77
CA ASP A 25 -23.83 2.43 -11.53
C ASP A 25 -24.61 1.11 -11.42
N VAL A 26 -23.89 0.02 -11.14
CA VAL A 26 -24.44 -1.33 -11.03
C VAL A 26 -24.58 -1.71 -9.57
N PHE A 27 -25.76 -2.20 -9.19
CA PHE A 27 -26.04 -2.64 -7.83
C PHE A 27 -25.38 -3.99 -7.54
N VAL A 28 -24.76 -4.13 -6.36
CA VAL A 28 -24.14 -5.39 -5.90
C VAL A 28 -24.65 -5.78 -4.51
N HIS A 29 -24.95 -7.06 -4.33
CA HIS A 29 -25.33 -7.66 -3.05
C HIS A 29 -24.25 -8.64 -2.56
N LEU A 30 -24.08 -8.78 -1.23
CA LEU A 30 -23.10 -9.69 -0.63
C LEU A 30 -23.25 -11.14 -1.11
N SER A 31 -24.49 -11.58 -1.33
CA SER A 31 -24.80 -12.92 -1.85
C SER A 31 -24.33 -13.19 -3.29
N ASP A 32 -24.09 -12.13 -4.07
CA ASP A 32 -23.64 -12.23 -5.46
C ASP A 32 -22.11 -12.24 -5.59
N ILE A 33 -21.40 -12.02 -4.48
CA ILE A 33 -19.93 -12.00 -4.43
C ILE A 33 -19.42 -13.43 -4.25
N GLU A 34 -18.56 -13.86 -5.17
CA GLU A 34 -17.92 -15.17 -5.07
C GLU A 34 -17.01 -15.23 -3.83
N ASN A 35 -17.15 -16.30 -3.04
CA ASN A 35 -16.45 -16.53 -1.77
C ASN A 35 -16.85 -15.61 -0.59
N GLY A 36 -17.94 -14.83 -0.72
CA GLY A 36 -18.49 -14.02 0.39
C GLY A 36 -17.53 -12.97 0.96
N ARG A 37 -16.49 -12.59 0.20
CA ARG A 37 -15.48 -11.62 0.67
C ARG A 37 -15.96 -10.18 0.47
N LEU A 38 -15.94 -9.38 1.52
CA LEU A 38 -16.36 -7.96 1.58
C LEU A 38 -15.56 -7.02 0.67
N LEU A 39 -16.20 -6.47 -0.37
CA LEU A 39 -15.53 -5.60 -1.35
C LEU A 39 -15.07 -4.28 -0.71
N ARG A 40 -13.86 -3.83 -1.04
CA ARG A 40 -13.35 -2.53 -0.58
C ARG A 40 -13.73 -1.43 -1.56
N GLN A 41 -13.85 -0.21 -1.06
CA GLN A 41 -13.98 0.99 -1.89
C GLN A 41 -12.78 1.11 -2.84
N ASP A 42 -13.03 1.58 -4.06
CA ASP A 42 -12.08 1.76 -5.15
C ASP A 42 -11.39 0.47 -5.66
N GLU A 43 -11.84 -0.70 -5.19
CA GLU A 43 -11.32 -2.00 -5.65
C GLU A 43 -11.82 -2.33 -7.06
N ALA A 44 -10.93 -2.85 -7.90
CA ALA A 44 -11.26 -3.31 -9.24
C ALA A 44 -11.95 -4.69 -9.16
N VAL A 45 -13.10 -4.80 -9.81
CA VAL A 45 -13.93 -6.01 -9.78
C VAL A 45 -14.39 -6.36 -11.20
N GLU A 46 -14.45 -7.66 -11.47
CA GLU A 46 -15.08 -8.25 -12.64
C GLU A 46 -16.40 -8.87 -12.22
N PHE A 47 -17.44 -8.64 -13.00
CA PHE A 47 -18.78 -9.12 -12.69
C PHE A 47 -19.57 -9.34 -13.97
N GLU A 48 -20.72 -9.97 -13.83
CA GLU A 48 -21.67 -10.10 -14.92
C GLU A 48 -22.87 -9.21 -14.64
N GLU A 49 -23.16 -8.32 -15.58
CA GLU A 49 -24.33 -7.45 -15.50
C GLU A 49 -25.58 -8.22 -15.91
N VAL A 50 -26.59 -8.21 -15.05
CA VAL A 50 -27.91 -8.76 -15.33
C VAL A 50 -28.93 -7.65 -15.18
N ARG A 51 -29.77 -7.48 -16.20
CA ARG A 51 -30.91 -6.54 -16.15
C ARG A 51 -32.03 -7.17 -15.33
N THR A 52 -32.49 -6.45 -14.31
CA THR A 52 -33.61 -6.85 -13.45
C THR A 52 -34.65 -5.75 -13.40
N ASP A 53 -35.84 -6.05 -12.87
CA ASP A 53 -36.95 -5.09 -12.73
C ASP A 53 -36.60 -3.86 -11.88
N LYS A 54 -35.53 -3.95 -11.07
CA LYS A 54 -35.02 -2.88 -10.20
C LYS A 54 -33.77 -2.17 -10.76
N GLY A 55 -33.32 -2.52 -11.96
CA GLY A 55 -32.13 -1.95 -12.60
C GLY A 55 -31.03 -2.96 -12.89
N LEU A 56 -29.81 -2.46 -13.11
CA LEU A 56 -28.63 -3.28 -13.38
C LEU A 56 -28.10 -3.89 -12.07
N ARG A 57 -27.96 -5.22 -12.04
CA ARG A 57 -27.41 -5.97 -10.91
C ARG A 57 -26.16 -6.73 -11.34
N ALA A 58 -25.13 -6.69 -10.50
CA ALA A 58 -23.90 -7.45 -10.68
C ALA A 58 -24.06 -8.85 -10.07
N VAL A 59 -23.83 -9.90 -10.86
CA VAL A 59 -23.77 -11.30 -10.40
C VAL A 59 -22.38 -11.88 -10.65
N ARG A 60 -22.02 -12.94 -9.91
CA ARG A 60 -20.71 -13.61 -10.02
C ARG A 60 -19.54 -12.62 -9.88
N VAL A 61 -19.62 -11.78 -8.86
CA VAL A 61 -18.64 -10.71 -8.65
C VAL A 61 -17.34 -11.32 -8.14
N ARG A 62 -16.28 -11.10 -8.91
CA ARG A 62 -14.91 -11.49 -8.60
C ARG A 62 -14.06 -10.25 -8.48
N ARG A 63 -13.14 -10.27 -7.53
CA ARG A 63 -12.11 -9.24 -7.48
C ARG A 63 -11.15 -9.53 -8.62
N LEU A 64 -11.02 -8.56 -9.51
CA LEU A 64 -9.77 -8.41 -10.23
C LEU A 64 -8.82 -7.86 -9.19
N GLY A 65 -8.33 -8.77 -8.33
CA GLY A 65 -7.20 -8.47 -7.48
C GLY A 65 -6.23 -7.77 -8.42
N VAL A 66 -5.93 -6.50 -8.09
CA VAL A 66 -4.93 -5.74 -8.82
C VAL A 66 -3.84 -6.76 -9.05
N ALA A 67 -3.57 -7.09 -10.33
CA ALA A 67 -2.42 -7.90 -10.66
C ALA A 67 -1.31 -7.10 -10.03
N GLY A 68 -0.93 -7.51 -8.82
CA GLY A 68 -0.23 -6.63 -7.93
C GLY A 68 0.97 -6.22 -8.73
N GLU A 69 1.23 -4.93 -8.79
CA GLU A 69 2.34 -4.45 -7.98
C GLU A 69 2.99 -5.63 -7.26
N ARG A 70 3.88 -6.34 -7.98
CA ARG A 70 4.79 -7.32 -7.41
C ARG A 70 5.82 -6.50 -6.64
N GLU A 71 5.38 -5.67 -5.72
CA GLU A 71 6.20 -5.14 -4.66
C GLU A 71 6.16 -6.18 -3.55
N THR A 72 6.97 -7.19 -3.79
CA THR A 72 7.51 -8.08 -2.78
C THR A 72 7.96 -7.26 -1.57
N LYS A 73 7.42 -7.57 -0.39
CA LYS A 73 8.18 -7.38 0.85
C LYS A 73 9.54 -8.08 0.68
N THR A 74 10.60 -7.28 0.76
CA THR A 74 11.98 -7.67 1.08
C THR A 74 12.63 -8.73 0.17
N GLY A 75 13.49 -8.25 -0.72
CA GLY A 75 14.50 -9.10 -1.34
C GLY A 75 15.29 -8.37 -2.43
N LYS A 76 16.38 -7.71 -2.03
CA LYS A 76 17.53 -7.36 -2.87
C LYS A 76 17.31 -6.19 -3.85
N THR A 77 17.90 -5.05 -3.47
CA THR A 77 18.38 -4.05 -4.43
C THR A 77 19.17 -4.75 -5.55
N SER A 78 18.58 -4.87 -6.74
CA SER A 78 19.35 -5.08 -7.95
C SER A 78 19.63 -3.70 -8.55
N PRO A 79 20.90 -3.31 -8.68
CA PRO A 79 21.28 -2.01 -9.20
C PRO A 79 21.01 -2.00 -10.70
N SER A 80 19.90 -1.42 -11.15
CA SER A 80 19.91 -0.88 -12.51
C SER A 80 20.92 0.26 -12.49
N GLN A 81 22.05 0.06 -13.16
CA GLN A 81 23.20 0.98 -13.21
C GLN A 81 22.79 2.44 -13.51
N GLY A 82 21.61 2.69 -14.09
CA GLY A 82 21.06 4.03 -14.28
C GLY A 82 20.50 4.72 -13.02
N ASN A 83 19.87 3.99 -12.09
CA ASN A 83 19.24 4.61 -10.91
C ASN A 83 20.20 4.73 -9.72
N VAL A 84 21.23 3.88 -9.66
CA VAL A 84 22.26 3.94 -8.61
C VAL A 84 23.13 5.18 -8.77
N LEU A 85 23.46 5.57 -10.01
CA LEU A 85 24.16 6.85 -10.24
C LEU A 85 23.30 8.03 -9.82
N ILE A 86 22.00 8.07 -10.15
CA ILE A 86 21.12 9.20 -9.75
C ILE A 86 21.01 9.28 -8.23
N SER A 87 20.87 8.15 -7.52
CA SER A 87 20.77 8.14 -6.06
C SER A 87 22.10 8.46 -5.37
N LEU A 88 23.24 7.96 -5.87
CA LEU A 88 24.56 8.34 -5.35
C LEU A 88 24.90 9.79 -5.66
N THR A 89 24.51 10.31 -6.83
CA THR A 89 24.71 11.73 -7.16
C THR A 89 23.84 12.60 -6.26
N ILE A 90 22.58 12.26 -5.98
CA ILE A 90 21.75 13.06 -5.06
C ILE A 90 22.34 13.03 -3.64
N ILE A 91 22.75 11.86 -3.12
CA ILE A 91 23.36 11.75 -1.79
C ILE A 91 24.70 12.50 -1.75
N ALA A 92 25.58 12.34 -2.74
CA ALA A 92 26.85 13.06 -2.81
C ALA A 92 26.64 14.57 -2.99
N PHE A 93 25.67 15.00 -3.81
CA PHE A 93 25.36 16.42 -4.04
C PHE A 93 24.76 17.06 -2.78
N THR A 94 23.94 16.33 -2.02
CA THR A 94 23.40 16.81 -0.73
C THR A 94 24.52 16.93 0.32
N VAL A 95 25.44 15.96 0.37
CA VAL A 95 26.60 15.99 1.28
C VAL A 95 27.59 17.10 0.88
N THR A 96 27.87 17.27 -0.41
CA THR A 96 28.77 18.31 -0.93
C THR A 96 28.17 19.71 -0.78
N ILE A 97 26.88 19.90 -1.05
CA ILE A 97 26.18 21.18 -0.83
C ILE A 97 26.15 21.51 0.67
N GLY A 98 25.91 20.51 1.53
CA GLY A 98 25.98 20.67 2.98
C GLY A 98 27.37 21.10 3.46
N SER A 99 28.45 20.53 2.92
CA SER A 99 29.83 20.95 3.25
C SER A 99 30.22 22.31 2.64
N LEU A 100 29.67 22.68 1.49
CA LEU A 100 29.99 23.95 0.81
C LEU A 100 29.22 25.14 1.40
N LEU A 101 27.97 24.95 1.84
CA LEU A 101 27.19 25.95 2.56
C LEU A 101 27.47 25.95 4.08
N GLY A 102 27.88 24.81 4.65
CA GLY A 102 28.23 24.68 6.07
C GLY A 102 29.52 25.43 6.47
N GLY A 103 30.29 25.94 5.50
CA GLY A 103 31.44 26.82 5.77
C GLY A 103 31.07 28.26 6.13
N LEU A 104 29.77 28.64 6.06
CA LEU A 104 29.34 30.03 6.31
C LEU A 104 28.34 30.21 7.47
N ILE A 105 27.82 29.13 8.07
CA ILE A 105 26.78 29.22 9.11
C ILE A 105 27.18 28.35 10.31
N GLY A 106 27.40 29.00 11.45
CA GLY A 106 27.97 28.42 12.67
C GLY A 106 27.16 27.26 13.29
N ASP A 107 27.86 26.14 13.46
CA ASP A 107 28.12 25.45 14.74
C ASP A 107 27.00 24.89 15.65
N ILE A 108 25.69 25.00 15.39
CA ILE A 108 24.68 24.38 16.29
C ILE A 108 23.64 23.51 15.55
N GLU A 109 23.19 23.89 14.36
CA GLU A 109 22.16 23.11 13.64
C GLU A 109 22.69 21.76 13.10
N PHE A 110 23.97 21.68 12.77
CA PHE A 110 24.59 20.45 12.25
C PHE A 110 24.68 19.36 13.33
N LEU A 111 25.07 19.74 14.55
CA LEU A 111 25.07 18.84 15.72
C LEU A 111 23.66 18.39 16.07
N MET A 112 22.66 19.26 15.90
CA MET A 112 21.25 18.92 16.10
C MET A 112 20.75 17.91 15.05
N TRP A 113 21.11 18.08 13.77
CA TRP A 113 20.76 17.13 12.72
C TRP A 113 21.41 15.76 12.90
N ILE A 114 22.70 15.71 13.27
CA ILE A 114 23.37 14.46 13.60
C ILE A 114 22.71 13.79 14.81
N GLY A 115 22.38 14.57 15.84
CA GLY A 115 21.67 14.07 17.03
C GLY A 115 20.29 13.49 16.69
N MET A 116 19.50 14.19 15.87
CA MET A 116 18.18 13.74 15.42
C MET A 116 18.27 12.49 14.53
N ALA A 117 19.27 12.42 13.66
CA ALA A 117 19.52 11.23 12.83
C ALA A 117 19.91 10.01 13.69
N ALA A 118 20.75 10.20 14.71
CA ALA A 118 21.12 9.14 15.65
C ALA A 118 19.91 8.67 16.47
N LEU A 119 19.09 9.61 16.96
CA LEU A 119 17.87 9.30 17.71
C LEU A 119 16.85 8.54 16.86
N ALA A 120 16.62 8.97 15.61
CA ALA A 120 15.73 8.28 14.68
C ALA A 120 16.21 6.85 14.41
N THR A 121 17.53 6.64 14.27
CA THR A 121 18.13 5.32 14.07
C THR A 121 17.94 4.44 15.31
N MET A 122 18.15 4.97 16.52
CA MET A 122 17.90 4.22 17.76
C MET A 122 16.42 3.83 17.93
N ILE A 123 15.50 4.75 17.64
CA ILE A 123 14.05 4.49 17.70
C ILE A 123 13.68 3.39 16.70
N LEU A 124 14.22 3.44 15.49
CA LEU A 124 13.95 2.43 14.46
C LEU A 124 14.43 1.05 14.90
N LEU A 125 15.64 0.94 15.46
CA LEU A 125 16.17 -0.32 15.99
C LEU A 125 15.34 -0.85 17.16
N PHE A 126 14.87 0.05 18.03
CA PHE A 126 14.00 -0.31 19.15
C PHE A 126 12.64 -0.85 18.67
N ILE A 127 12.01 -0.19 17.70
CA ILE A 127 10.76 -0.65 17.08
C ILE A 127 10.98 -1.99 16.37
N LEU A 128 12.07 -2.14 15.64
CA LEU A 128 12.40 -3.39 14.95
C LEU A 128 12.58 -4.54 15.94
N THR A 129 13.23 -4.28 17.07
CA THR A 129 13.40 -5.24 18.17
C THR A 129 12.07 -5.59 18.82
N LEU A 130 11.21 -4.61 19.08
CA LEU A 130 9.86 -4.85 19.62
C LEU A 130 9.01 -5.70 18.67
N VAL A 131 9.02 -5.37 17.37
CA VAL A 131 8.31 -6.15 16.36
C VAL A 131 8.85 -7.57 16.30
N PHE A 132 10.17 -7.75 16.38
CA PHE A 132 10.81 -9.07 16.42
C PHE A 132 10.39 -9.87 17.66
N VAL A 133 10.39 -9.25 18.84
CA VAL A 133 9.96 -9.89 20.11
C VAL A 133 8.48 -10.28 20.07
N VAL A 134 7.60 -9.38 19.60
CA VAL A 134 6.16 -9.68 19.46
C VAL A 134 5.93 -10.79 18.44
N ARG A 135 6.64 -10.74 17.30
CA ARG A 135 6.56 -11.77 16.26
C ARG A 135 7.07 -13.12 16.75
N TRP A 136 8.17 -13.15 17.51
CA TRP A 136 8.74 -14.35 18.11
C TRP A 136 7.82 -14.95 19.17
N SER A 137 7.29 -14.11 20.07
CA SER A 137 6.32 -14.53 21.09
C SER A 137 5.04 -15.14 20.47
N SER A 138 4.61 -14.63 19.32
CA SER A 138 3.48 -15.21 18.57
C SER A 138 3.82 -16.54 17.87
N ASN A 139 5.10 -16.84 17.64
CA ASN A 139 5.54 -18.02 16.90
C ASN A 139 5.71 -19.26 17.80
N ASP A 140 5.92 -19.07 19.11
CA ASP A 140 6.05 -20.19 20.07
C ASP A 140 4.73 -20.94 20.32
N GLN A 141 3.58 -20.32 20.03
CA GLN A 141 2.24 -20.91 20.21
C GLN A 141 1.88 -21.96 19.15
N GLN A 142 2.76 -22.26 18.17
CA GLN A 142 2.50 -23.26 17.12
C GLN A 142 3.36 -24.53 17.24
N ALA A 143 4.14 -24.68 18.31
CA ALA A 143 5.11 -25.78 18.48
C ALA A 143 4.81 -26.73 19.66
N GLY A 144 3.57 -26.75 20.19
CA GLY A 144 3.15 -27.65 21.27
C GLY A 144 1.80 -28.29 21.01
#